data_AF-A0A7Y1ZKD8-F1
#
_entry.id   AF-A0A7Y1ZKD8-F1
#
_cell.length_a   1.000
_cell.length_b   1.000
_cell.length_c   1.000
_cell.angle_alpha   90.00
_cell.angle_beta   90.00
_cell.angle_gamma   90.00
#
_symmetry.space_group_name_H-M   'P 1'
#
loop_
_entity.id
_entity.type
_entity.pdbx_description
1 polymer ?
#
loop_
_entity_poly.entity_id
_entity_poly.type
_entity_poly.pdbx_seq_one_letter_code
_entity_poly.pdbx_strand_id
1 'polypeptide(L)'
;MTRAYRFSLLLAVSCLLVACAYNPATGGASVVMSSTSGEAATGEKMYKDIVDKGGVYDDPELQAYVDKIGRRLLAHSNMAERDFTFTVVDSPDINAFATPGGYVYI
;
A
#
# COMPACT_ATOMS: atom_id res chain seq x y z
N MET A 1 30.65 -2.05 -35.70
CA MET A 1 29.37 -1.35 -35.44
C MET A 1 28.19 -2.32 -35.18
N THR A 2 28.02 -3.39 -35.96
CA THR A 2 26.95 -4.39 -35.79
C THR A 2 26.95 -5.16 -34.45
N ARG A 3 28.12 -5.39 -33.85
CA ARG A 3 28.26 -6.12 -32.57
C ARG A 3 27.74 -5.31 -31.37
N ALA A 4 27.89 -3.99 -31.39
CA ALA A 4 27.36 -3.08 -30.37
C ALA A 4 25.83 -2.99 -30.45
N TYR A 5 25.28 -2.93 -31.67
CA TYR A 5 23.83 -2.89 -31.89
C TYR A 5 23.14 -4.18 -31.43
N ARG A 6 23.77 -5.34 -31.65
CA ARG A 6 23.31 -6.64 -31.11
C ARG A 6 23.29 -6.68 -29.59
N PHE A 7 24.28 -6.08 -28.94
CA PHE A 7 24.36 -6.00 -27.49
C PHE A 7 23.30 -5.07 -26.91
N SER A 8 23.08 -3.91 -27.53
CA SER A 8 22.00 -2.98 -27.18
C SER A 8 20.62 -3.60 -27.38
N LEU A 9 20.41 -4.36 -28.45
CA LEU A 9 19.15 -5.06 -28.71
C LEU A 9 18.88 -6.14 -27.66
N LEU A 10 19.89 -6.93 -27.30
CA LEU A 10 19.80 -7.96 -26.26
C LEU A 10 19.49 -7.35 -24.88
N LEU A 11 20.11 -6.20 -24.55
CA LEU A 11 19.85 -5.49 -23.29
C LEU A 11 18.42 -4.94 -23.24
N ALA A 12 17.92 -4.37 -24.34
CA ALA A 12 16.56 -3.85 -24.44
C ALA A 12 15.51 -4.98 -24.31
N VAL A 13 15.73 -6.12 -24.96
CA VAL A 13 14.86 -7.30 -24.85
C VAL A 13 14.86 -7.86 -23.43
N SER A 14 16.02 -7.90 -22.76
CA SER A 14 16.14 -8.31 -21.36
C SER A 14 15.32 -7.42 -20.43
N CYS A 15 15.41 -6.08 -20.57
CA CYS A 15 14.61 -5.15 -19.76
C CYS A 15 13.09 -5.32 -19.95
N LEU A 16 12.64 -5.66 -21.16
CA LEU A 16 11.21 -5.87 -21.44
C LEU A 16 10.65 -7.12 -20.75
N LEU A 17 11.47 -8.15 -20.50
CA LEU A 17 11.03 -9.40 -19.85
C LEU A 17 10.87 -9.26 -18.33
N VAL A 18 11.47 -8.25 -17.70
CA VAL A 18 11.41 -8.03 -16.24
C VAL A 18 10.22 -7.13 -15.84
N ALA A 19 9.48 -6.57 -16.80
CA ALA A 19 8.40 -5.61 -16.55
C ALA A 19 7.04 -6.23 -16.16
N CYS A 20 6.97 -7.55 -15.91
CA CYS A 20 5.74 -8.20 -15.48
C CYS A 20 5.47 -7.95 -14.00
N ALA A 21 4.62 -6.97 -13.68
CA ALA A 21 4.07 -6.83 -12.33
C ALA A 21 3.08 -7.97 -12.04
N TYR A 22 3.49 -8.85 -11.13
CA TYR A 22 2.70 -10.01 -10.67
C TYR A 22 1.95 -9.66 -9.39
N ASN A 23 0.66 -10.00 -9.34
CA ASN A 23 -0.18 -9.79 -8.18
C ASN A 23 -0.37 -11.11 -7.41
N PRO A 24 0.31 -11.30 -6.25
CA PRO A 24 0.20 -12.53 -5.48
C PRO A 24 -1.18 -12.75 -4.86
N ALA A 25 -2.03 -11.72 -4.76
CA ALA A 25 -3.38 -11.85 -4.22
C ALA A 25 -4.36 -12.48 -5.22
N THR A 26 -4.18 -12.21 -6.52
CA THR A 26 -5.08 -12.71 -7.58
C THR A 26 -4.44 -13.76 -8.47
N GLY A 27 -3.11 -13.93 -8.40
CA GLY A 27 -2.33 -14.83 -9.24
C GLY A 27 -2.14 -14.36 -10.69
N GLY A 28 -2.54 -13.12 -11.01
CA GLY A 28 -2.51 -12.56 -12.36
C GLY A 28 -1.55 -11.38 -12.53
N ALA A 29 -1.47 -10.86 -13.76
CA ALA A 29 -0.77 -9.61 -14.04
C ALA A 29 -1.58 -8.40 -13.52
N SER A 30 -0.90 -7.34 -13.10
CA SER A 30 -1.53 -6.07 -12.74
C SER A 30 -0.75 -4.91 -13.33
N VAL A 31 -1.44 -3.85 -13.71
CA VAL A 31 -0.80 -2.62 -14.17
C VAL A 31 -0.42 -1.79 -12.95
N VAL A 32 0.88 -1.50 -12.78
CA VAL A 32 1.40 -0.68 -11.68
C VAL A 32 1.85 0.65 -12.27
N MET A 33 1.16 1.74 -11.91
CA MET A 33 1.39 3.09 -12.43
C MET A 33 2.18 3.98 -11.44
N SER A 34 2.27 3.54 -10.18
CA SER A 34 2.91 4.24 -9.06
C SER A 34 4.09 3.42 -8.51
N SER A 35 5.09 4.12 -7.96
CA SER A 35 6.14 3.46 -7.18
C SER A 35 5.71 3.30 -5.73
N THR A 36 6.20 2.26 -5.06
CA THR A 36 5.95 2.01 -3.63
C THR A 36 6.33 3.21 -2.75
N SER A 37 7.45 3.88 -3.06
CA SER A 37 7.88 5.09 -2.33
C SER A 37 6.96 6.29 -2.57
N GLY A 38 6.44 6.46 -3.78
CA GLY A 38 5.47 7.50 -4.11
C GLY A 38 4.12 7.28 -3.40
N GLU A 39 3.69 6.02 -3.31
CA GLU A 39 2.50 5.62 -2.55
C GLU A 39 2.66 5.90 -1.05
N ALA A 40 3.80 5.54 -0.46
CA ALA A 40 4.08 5.80 0.95
C ALA A 40 4.04 7.29 1.29
N ALA A 41 4.72 8.13 0.50
CA ALA A 41 4.73 9.58 0.71
C ALA A 41 3.33 10.21 0.57
N THR A 42 2.55 9.73 -0.41
CA THR A 42 1.16 10.19 -0.61
C THR A 42 0.28 9.79 0.57
N GLY A 43 0.40 8.54 1.03
CA GLY A 43 -0.29 8.01 2.20
C GLY A 43 -0.03 8.82 3.47
N GLU A 44 1.25 9.06 3.77
CA GLU A 44 1.64 9.83 4.96
C GLU A 44 1.06 11.24 4.96
N LYS A 45 1.06 11.90 3.79
CA LYS A 45 0.43 13.22 3.64
C LYS A 45 -1.07 13.16 3.93
N MET A 46 -1.78 12.19 3.35
CA MET A 46 -3.23 12.03 3.58
C MET A 46 -3.53 11.74 5.05
N TYR A 47 -2.70 10.93 5.71
CA TYR A 47 -2.84 10.64 7.13
C TYR A 47 -2.70 11.91 7.99
N LYS A 48 -1.65 12.72 7.75
CA LYS A 48 -1.48 14.01 8.43
C LYS A 48 -2.70 14.92 8.22
N ASP A 49 -3.21 15.02 6.99
CA ASP A 49 -4.37 15.85 6.69
C ASP A 49 -5.63 15.42 7.47
N ILE A 50 -5.81 14.12 7.77
CA ILE A 50 -6.92 13.60 8.58
C ILE A 50 -6.70 13.93 10.06
N VAL A 51 -5.50 13.68 10.59
CA VAL A 51 -5.13 13.95 11.98
C VAL A 51 -5.28 15.44 12.29
N ASP A 52 -4.75 16.31 11.43
CA ASP A 52 -4.75 17.77 11.62
C ASP A 52 -6.17 18.35 11.59
N LYS A 53 -7.11 17.68 10.92
CA LYS A 53 -8.53 18.05 10.90
C LYS A 53 -9.32 17.51 12.11
N GLY A 54 -8.65 16.84 13.04
CA GLY A 54 -9.29 16.23 14.21
C GLY A 54 -10.10 14.98 13.86
N GLY A 55 -9.74 14.29 12.78
CA GLY A 55 -10.48 13.11 12.34
C GLY A 55 -10.24 11.85 13.19
N VAL A 56 -9.33 11.87 14.16
CA VAL A 56 -9.01 10.69 15.00
C VAL A 56 -9.93 10.66 16.22
N TYR A 57 -10.52 9.51 16.49
CA TYR A 57 -11.32 9.27 17.69
C TYR A 57 -10.44 9.08 18.92
N ASP A 58 -10.66 9.86 19.97
CA ASP A 58 -9.84 9.87 21.20
C ASP A 58 -10.28 8.78 22.19
N ASP A 59 -10.04 7.51 21.81
CA ASP A 59 -10.22 6.34 22.68
C ASP A 59 -9.08 5.34 22.49
N PRO A 60 -8.07 5.34 23.40
CA PRO A 60 -6.93 4.44 23.31
C PRO A 60 -7.30 2.95 23.43
N GLU A 61 -8.35 2.59 24.15
CA GLU A 61 -8.76 1.19 24.32
C GLU A 61 -9.40 0.67 23.04
N LEU A 62 -10.28 1.48 22.44
CA LEU A 62 -10.90 1.17 21.15
C LEU A 62 -9.86 1.10 20.03
N GLN A 63 -8.93 2.06 19.99
CA GLN A 63 -7.82 2.06 19.05
C GLN A 63 -6.98 0.77 19.17
N ALA A 64 -6.61 0.38 20.39
CA ALA A 64 -5.88 -0.87 20.62
C ALA A 64 -6.67 -2.13 20.22
N TYR A 65 -7.99 -2.12 20.41
CA TYR A 65 -8.87 -3.20 19.98
C TYR A 65 -8.88 -3.36 18.45
N VAL A 66 -9.04 -2.25 17.72
CA VAL A 66 -9.01 -2.24 16.25
C VAL A 66 -7.65 -2.69 15.73
N ASP A 67 -6.56 -2.18 16.31
CA ASP A 67 -5.20 -2.60 15.98
C ASP A 67 -5.01 -4.12 16.19
N LYS A 68 -5.47 -4.66 17.32
CA LYS A 68 -5.38 -6.10 17.59
C LYS A 68 -6.09 -6.94 16.53
N ILE A 69 -7.28 -6.51 16.09
CA ILE A 69 -8.01 -7.20 15.02
C ILE A 69 -7.25 -7.08 13.70
N GLY A 70 -6.82 -5.88 13.32
CA GLY A 70 -6.08 -5.62 12.09
C GLY A 70 -4.82 -6.48 11.99
N ARG A 71 -4.02 -6.54 13.06
CA ARG A 71 -2.82 -7.39 13.13
C ARG A 71 -3.14 -8.88 13.01
N ARG A 72 -4.22 -9.35 13.65
CA ARG A 72 -4.67 -10.75 13.51
C ARG A 72 -5.03 -11.08 12.06
N LEU A 73 -5.69 -10.17 11.35
CA LEU A 73 -6.06 -10.36 9.94
C LEU A 73 -4.82 -10.36 9.03
N LEU A 74 -3.89 -9.41 9.24
CA LEU A 74 -2.67 -9.30 8.45
C LEU A 74 -1.80 -10.55 8.54
N ALA A 75 -1.69 -11.15 9.72
CA ALA A 75 -0.94 -12.38 9.95
C ALA A 75 -1.42 -13.58 9.11
N HIS A 76 -2.66 -13.52 8.59
CA HIS A 76 -3.24 -14.55 7.73
C HIS A 76 -3.43 -14.09 6.28
N SER A 77 -2.73 -13.02 5.86
CA SER A 77 -2.82 -12.44 4.52
C SER A 77 -1.51 -12.57 3.73
N ASN A 78 -1.58 -12.36 2.41
CA ASN A 78 -0.40 -12.24 1.54
C ASN A 78 0.39 -10.93 1.78
N MET A 79 0.03 -10.14 2.79
CA MET A 79 0.66 -8.86 3.14
C MET A 79 1.22 -8.85 4.57
N ALA A 80 1.46 -10.01 5.18
CA ALA A 80 1.93 -10.13 6.56
C ALA A 80 3.23 -9.37 6.86
N GLU A 81 4.09 -9.17 5.86
CA GLU A 81 5.36 -8.44 5.98
C GLU A 81 5.23 -6.93 5.72
N ARG A 82 4.02 -6.42 5.42
CA ARG A 82 3.81 -4.99 5.16
C ARG A 82 3.34 -4.27 6.42
N ASP A 83 3.82 -3.04 6.56
CA ASP A 83 3.37 -2.15 7.62
C ASP A 83 2.00 -1.57 7.29
N PHE A 84 1.13 -1.55 8.30
CA PHE A 84 -0.18 -0.93 8.26
C PHE A 84 -0.40 -0.10 9.52
N THR A 85 -1.15 0.98 9.38
CA THR A 85 -1.62 1.83 10.49
C THR A 85 -3.13 1.84 10.47
N PHE A 86 -3.77 1.30 11.51
CA PHE A 86 -5.22 1.38 11.65
C PHE A 86 -5.56 2.61 12.48
N THR A 87 -6.61 3.34 12.10
CA THR A 87 -7.03 4.58 12.76
C THR A 87 -8.52 4.55 12.94
N VAL A 88 -9.01 4.76 14.16
CA VAL A 88 -10.43 4.97 14.40
C VAL A 88 -10.76 6.43 14.11
N VAL A 89 -11.74 6.66 13.24
CA VAL A 89 -12.14 8.00 12.80
C VAL A 89 -13.40 8.46 13.53
N ASP A 90 -13.39 9.72 14.00
CA ASP A 90 -14.56 10.33 14.63
C ASP A 90 -15.58 10.77 13.56
N SER A 91 -16.38 9.81 13.10
CA SER A 91 -17.44 10.02 12.11
C SER A 91 -18.71 9.25 12.47
N PRO A 92 -19.90 9.84 12.31
CA PRO A 92 -21.17 9.12 12.49
C PRO A 92 -21.51 8.18 11.33
N ASP A 93 -20.78 8.28 10.21
CA ASP A 93 -21.03 7.48 9.02
C ASP A 93 -20.51 6.05 9.18
N ILE A 94 -21.31 5.07 8.80
CA ILE A 94 -20.86 3.67 8.73
C ILE A 94 -19.99 3.51 7.48
N ASN A 95 -18.67 3.56 7.66
CA ASN A 95 -17.71 3.47 6.58
C ASN A 95 -16.36 2.90 7.04
N ALA A 96 -15.56 2.42 6.10
CA ALA A 96 -14.15 2.10 6.30
C ALA A 96 -13.42 2.21 4.97
N PHE A 97 -12.21 2.76 4.96
CA PHE A 97 -11.44 2.94 3.73
C PHE A 97 -9.94 2.81 3.99
N ALA A 98 -9.15 2.66 2.93
CA ALA A 98 -7.71 2.60 3.00
C ALA A 98 -7.08 3.61 2.04
N THR A 99 -5.96 4.20 2.43
CA THR A 99 -5.17 5.09 1.57
C THR A 99 -3.84 4.42 1.21
N PRO A 100 -3.11 4.93 0.19
CA PRO A 100 -1.77 4.45 -0.14
C PRO A 100 -0.85 4.38 1.09
N GLY A 101 0.18 3.53 1.06
CA GLY A 101 1.14 3.42 2.17
C GLY A 101 0.67 2.61 3.38
N GLY A 102 -0.51 1.99 3.33
CA GLY A 102 -0.96 1.06 4.38
C GLY A 102 -1.77 1.69 5.52
N TYR A 103 -2.33 2.88 5.32
CA TYR A 103 -3.23 3.48 6.31
C TYR A 103 -4.66 2.99 6.09
N VAL A 104 -5.30 2.53 7.16
CA VAL A 104 -6.67 2.01 7.16
C VAL A 104 -7.47 2.79 8.19
N TYR A 105 -8.65 3.24 7.79
CA TYR A 105 -9.52 4.07 8.60
C TYR A 105 -10.82 3.32 8.83
N ILE A 106 -11.20 3.23 10.11
CA ILE A 106 -12.38 2.52 10.62
C ILE A 106 -13.28 3.55 11.27
#